data_AF-A0A183U6F0-F1
#
_entry.id   AF-A0A183U6F0-F1
#
_cell.length_a   1.000
_cell.length_b   1.000
_cell.length_c   1.000
_cell.angle_alpha   90.00
_cell.angle_beta   90.00
_cell.angle_gamma   90.00
#
_symmetry.space_group_name_H-M   'P 1'
#
loop_
_entity.id
_entity.type
_entity.pdbx_description
1 polymer ?
#
loop_
_entity_poly.entity_id
_entity_poly.type
_entity_poly.pdbx_seq_one_letter_code
_entity_poly.pdbx_strand_id
1 'polypeptide(L)'
;MKLDWGRFDANMMKVRALESNVSYWIVVFIVFLNLLLVSAGRDFYKILGVPRNANTNQIKKAYRKLAKELHPDRHSDDAEAHEKFQDLGAAYEVC
;
A
#
# COMPACT_ATOMS: atom_id res chain seq x y z
N MET A 1 -58.13 -7.85 23.45
CA MET A 1 -56.80 -8.18 22.93
C MET A 1 -56.04 -6.86 22.73
N LYS A 2 -55.22 -6.44 23.71
CA LYS A 2 -54.45 -5.19 23.65
C LYS A 2 -53.09 -5.52 23.05
N LEU A 3 -52.81 -5.07 21.83
CA LEU A 3 -51.47 -5.19 21.23
C LEU A 3 -50.52 -4.21 21.94
N ASP A 4 -49.40 -4.74 22.44
CA ASP A 4 -48.33 -4.01 23.13
C ASP A 4 -47.44 -3.29 22.10
N TRP A 5 -47.93 -2.15 21.60
CA TRP A 5 -47.24 -1.31 20.61
C TRP A 5 -45.99 -0.61 21.18
N GLY A 6 -45.97 -0.32 22.49
CA GLY A 6 -44.84 0.36 23.14
C GLY A 6 -43.56 -0.48 23.19
N ARG A 7 -43.70 -1.80 23.33
CA ARG A 7 -42.56 -2.73 23.29
C ARG A 7 -42.01 -2.95 21.88
N PHE A 8 -42.84 -2.82 20.86
CA PHE A 8 -42.43 -2.92 19.46
C PHE A 8 -41.57 -1.71 19.04
N ASP A 9 -41.98 -0.50 19.41
CA ASP A 9 -41.24 0.74 19.10
C ASP A 9 -39.86 0.80 19.78
N ALA A 10 -39.77 0.36 21.05
CA ALA A 10 -38.50 0.33 21.78
C ALA A 10 -37.50 -0.69 21.19
N ASN A 11 -37.99 -1.84 20.73
CA ASN A 11 -37.14 -2.83 20.06
C ASN A 11 -36.69 -2.32 18.68
N MET A 12 -37.57 -1.66 17.93
CA MET A 12 -37.24 -1.07 16.63
C MET A 12 -36.16 0.02 16.75
N MET A 13 -36.22 0.87 17.79
CA MET A 13 -35.19 1.87 18.07
C MET A 13 -33.82 1.24 18.43
N LYS A 14 -33.82 0.15 19.20
CA LYS A 14 -32.60 -0.60 19.54
C LYS A 14 -31.97 -1.28 18.32
N VAL A 15 -32.79 -1.89 17.45
CA VAL A 15 -32.32 -2.52 16.20
C VAL A 15 -31.69 -1.46 15.29
N ARG A 16 -32.33 -0.29 15.15
CA ARG A 16 -31.81 0.80 14.31
C ARG A 16 -30.49 1.39 14.83
N ALA A 17 -30.35 1.51 16.15
CA ALA A 17 -29.12 1.97 16.80
C ALA A 17 -27.99 0.92 16.72
N LEU A 18 -28.33 -0.38 16.75
CA LEU A 18 -27.37 -1.46 16.52
C LEU A 18 -26.91 -1.49 15.06
N GLU A 19 -27.83 -1.33 14.10
CA GLU A 19 -27.50 -1.24 12.67
C GLU A 19 -26.57 -0.06 12.36
N SER A 20 -26.83 1.13 12.91
CA SER A 20 -25.95 2.30 12.70
C SER A 20 -24.56 2.10 13.29
N ASN A 21 -24.44 1.49 14.47
CA ASN A 21 -23.15 1.19 15.09
C ASN A 21 -22.37 0.17 14.27
N VAL A 22 -23.02 -0.89 13.80
CA VAL A 22 -22.37 -1.91 12.96
C VAL A 22 -21.90 -1.30 11.64
N SER A 23 -22.72 -0.49 10.96
CA SER A 23 -22.30 0.22 9.74
C SER A 23 -21.12 1.16 9.99
N TYR A 24 -21.10 1.88 11.10
CA TYR A 24 -19.98 2.75 11.48
C TYR A 24 -18.68 1.94 11.65
N TRP A 25 -18.71 0.84 12.40
CA TRP A 25 -17.53 -0.01 12.59
C TRP A 25 -17.07 -0.69 11.29
N ILE A 26 -17.98 -1.05 10.40
CA ILE A 26 -17.64 -1.57 9.05
C ILE A 26 -16.92 -0.50 8.23
N VAL A 27 -17.41 0.74 8.21
CA VAL A 27 -16.77 1.84 7.47
C VAL A 27 -15.41 2.18 8.08
N VAL A 28 -15.31 2.25 9.41
CA VAL A 28 -14.03 2.46 10.10
C VAL A 28 -13.04 1.34 9.79
N PHE A 29 -13.50 0.08 9.77
CA PHE A 29 -12.68 -1.08 9.42
C PHE A 29 -12.22 -1.04 7.96
N ILE A 30 -13.09 -0.66 7.03
CA ILE A 30 -12.75 -0.50 5.61
C ILE A 30 -11.73 0.64 5.43
N VAL A 31 -11.94 1.79 6.07
CA VAL A 31 -11.01 2.93 6.01
C VAL A 31 -9.66 2.55 6.61
N PHE A 32 -9.66 1.85 7.76
CA PHE A 32 -8.45 1.36 8.40
C PHE A 32 -7.72 0.34 7.53
N LEU A 33 -8.44 -0.60 6.90
CA LEU A 33 -7.89 -1.58 5.97
C LEU A 33 -7.27 -0.90 4.73
N ASN A 34 -7.94 0.11 4.17
CA ASN A 34 -7.41 0.89 3.06
C ASN A 34 -6.18 1.70 3.48
N LEU A 35 -6.16 2.24 4.71
CA LEU A 35 -5.01 2.96 5.25
C LEU A 35 -3.80 2.03 5.45
N LEU A 36 -4.02 0.79 5.88
CA LEU A 36 -2.98 -0.24 5.92
C LEU A 36 -2.48 -0.64 4.52
N LEU A 37 -3.34 -0.61 3.51
CA LEU A 37 -2.96 -0.97 2.14
C LEU A 37 -2.07 0.09 1.46
N VAL A 38 -2.28 1.38 1.76
CA VAL A 38 -1.63 2.52 1.10
C VAL A 38 -0.14 2.69 1.46
N SER A 39 0.34 2.14 2.58
CA SER A 39 1.74 2.32 3.03
C SER A 39 2.79 1.52 2.24
N ALA A 40 2.41 0.76 1.22
CA ALA A 40 3.31 -0.12 0.45
C ALA A 40 3.84 0.49 -0.87
N GLY A 41 3.85 1.82 -1.02
CA GLY A 41 4.39 2.47 -2.21
C GLY A 41 5.92 2.34 -2.30
N ARG A 42 6.43 1.68 -3.34
CA ARG A 42 7.89 1.58 -3.58
C ARG A 42 8.46 2.94 -3.97
N ASP A 43 9.47 3.41 -3.23
CA ASP A 43 10.12 4.69 -3.48
C ASP A 43 11.27 4.52 -4.49
N PHE A 44 10.94 4.57 -5.78
CA PHE A 44 11.88 4.35 -6.89
C PHE A 44 13.08 5.31 -6.87
N TYR A 45 12.91 6.54 -6.37
CA TYR A 45 13.99 7.50 -6.18
C TYR A 45 14.99 7.02 -5.12
N LYS A 46 14.49 6.43 -4.02
CA LYS A 46 15.36 5.80 -3.01
C LYS A 46 16.07 4.57 -3.56
N ILE A 47 15.40 3.75 -4.38
CA ILE A 47 16.00 2.57 -5.02
C ILE A 47 17.15 2.98 -5.96
N LEU A 48 16.95 4.03 -6.75
CA LEU A 48 18.00 4.60 -7.61
C LEU A 48 19.06 5.40 -6.83
N GLY A 49 18.81 5.72 -5.56
CA GLY A 49 19.69 6.56 -4.74
C GLY A 49 19.80 8.00 -5.26
N VAL A 50 18.75 8.52 -5.90
CA VAL A 50 18.72 9.87 -6.48
C VAL A 50 17.65 10.73 -5.80
N PRO A 51 17.80 12.06 -5.78
CA PRO A 51 16.76 12.93 -5.24
C PRO A 51 15.53 12.95 -6.17
N ARG A 52 14.36 13.31 -5.63
CA ARG A 52 13.09 13.37 -6.40
C ARG A 52 13.11 14.39 -7.54
N ASN A 53 14.02 15.36 -7.49
CA ASN A 53 14.25 16.35 -8.55
C ASN A 53 15.36 15.94 -9.53
N ALA A 54 15.81 14.69 -9.49
CA ALA A 54 16.87 14.22 -10.37
C ALA A 54 16.45 14.31 -11.83
N ASN A 55 17.37 14.77 -12.69
CA ASN A 55 17.12 14.77 -14.12
C ASN A 55 17.36 13.38 -14.73
N THR A 56 16.87 13.17 -15.95
CA THR A 56 17.00 11.90 -16.68
C THR A 56 18.46 11.44 -16.81
N ASN A 57 19.42 12.37 -16.90
CA ASN A 57 20.85 12.02 -16.98
C ASN A 57 21.38 11.46 -15.64
N GLN A 58 20.93 11.99 -14.51
CA GLN A 58 21.27 11.50 -13.18
C GLN A 58 20.64 10.13 -12.92
N ILE A 59 19.37 9.94 -13.29
CA ILE A 59 18.68 8.65 -13.23
C ILE A 59 19.42 7.59 -14.07
N LYS A 60 19.72 7.89 -15.33
CA LYS A 60 20.51 7.02 -16.22
C LYS A 60 21.88 6.67 -15.66
N LYS A 61 22.57 7.64 -15.05
CA LYS A 61 23.90 7.43 -14.47
C LYS A 61 23.84 6.53 -13.24
N ALA A 62 22.87 6.76 -12.35
CA ALA A 62 22.66 5.95 -11.17
C ALA A 62 22.28 4.51 -11.52
N TYR A 63 21.32 4.33 -12.45
CA TYR A 63 20.91 3.03 -12.96
C TYR A 63 22.10 2.22 -13.49
N ARG A 64 22.92 2.80 -14.39
CA ARG A 64 24.08 2.10 -14.96
C ARG A 64 25.13 1.71 -13.92
N LYS A 65 25.27 2.48 -12.84
CA LYS A 65 26.19 2.16 -11.76
C LYS A 65 25.66 0.97 -10.96
N LEU A 66 24.41 1.06 -10.49
CA LEU A 66 23.77 0.03 -9.69
C LEU A 66 23.58 -1.28 -10.46
N ALA A 67 23.27 -1.23 -11.77
CA ALA A 67 23.09 -2.42 -12.60
C ALA A 67 24.39 -3.23 -12.78
N LYS A 68 25.55 -2.57 -12.73
CA LYS A 68 26.85 -3.26 -12.74
C LYS A 68 27.20 -3.86 -11.39
N GLU A 69 26.79 -3.20 -10.30
CA GLU A 69 27.01 -3.65 -8.93
C GLU A 69 26.11 -4.85 -8.60
N LEU A 70 24.83 -4.80 -8.99
CA LEU A 70 23.82 -5.83 -8.72
C LEU A 70 23.69 -6.89 -9.83
N HIS A 71 24.63 -6.93 -10.79
CA HIS A 71 24.49 -7.83 -11.94
C HIS A 71 24.42 -9.30 -11.48
N PRO A 72 23.44 -10.09 -11.96
CA PRO A 72 23.23 -11.47 -11.51
C PRO A 72 24.46 -12.37 -11.71
N ASP A 73 25.26 -12.12 -12.75
CA ASP A 73 26.54 -12.84 -12.95
C ASP A 73 27.52 -12.72 -11.78
N ARG A 74 27.44 -11.63 -10.99
CA ARG A 74 28.30 -11.39 -9.82
C ARG A 74 27.66 -11.86 -8.51
N HIS A 75 26.37 -12.18 -8.55
CA HIS A 75 25.50 -12.44 -7.39
C HIS A 75 24.55 -13.61 -7.67
N SER A 76 25.07 -14.69 -8.26
CA SER A 76 24.25 -15.82 -8.75
C SER A 76 23.49 -16.56 -7.66
N ASP A 77 23.99 -16.52 -6.42
CA ASP A 77 23.42 -17.25 -5.28
C ASP A 77 22.67 -16.32 -4.31
N ASP A 78 22.56 -15.03 -4.63
CA ASP A 78 21.91 -14.03 -3.78
C ASP A 78 20.54 -13.65 -4.35
N ALA A 79 19.50 -14.30 -3.81
CA ALA A 79 18.11 -14.02 -4.16
C ALA A 79 17.72 -12.55 -3.89
N GLU A 80 18.35 -11.92 -2.91
CA GLU A 80 18.10 -10.52 -2.54
C GLU A 80 18.70 -9.56 -3.56
N ALA A 81 19.85 -9.90 -4.15
CA ALA A 81 20.44 -9.14 -5.27
C ALA A 81 19.55 -9.22 -6.52
N HIS A 82 18.93 -10.38 -6.78
CA HIS A 82 18.00 -10.54 -7.88
C HIS A 82 16.76 -9.66 -7.74
N GLU A 83 16.15 -9.64 -6.55
CA GLU A 83 15.01 -8.76 -6.24
C GLU A 83 15.40 -7.28 -6.40
N LYS A 84 16.54 -6.87 -5.82
CA LYS A 84 17.06 -5.50 -5.97
C LYS A 84 17.34 -5.12 -7.44
N PHE A 85 17.77 -6.07 -8.28
CA PHE A 85 18.00 -5.82 -9.70
C PHE A 85 16.68 -5.63 -10.47
N GLN A 86 15.65 -6.42 -10.17
CA GLN A 86 14.30 -6.24 -10.74
C GLN A 86 13.71 -4.88 -10.33
N ASP A 87 13.88 -4.51 -9.06
CA ASP A 87 13.44 -3.24 -8.49
C ASP A 87 14.12 -2.05 -9.17
N LEU A 88 15.42 -2.18 -9.44
CA LEU A 88 16.20 -1.18 -10.16
C LEU A 88 15.71 -1.00 -11.60
N GLY A 89 15.36 -2.08 -12.29
CA GLY A 89 14.76 -2.05 -13.63
C GLY A 89 13.42 -1.31 -13.63
N ALA A 90 12.51 -1.69 -12.73
CA ALA A 90 11.21 -1.04 -12.57
C ALA A 90 11.34 0.45 -12.22
N ALA A 91 12.30 0.81 -11.37
CA ALA A 91 12.57 2.21 -11.02
C ALA A 91 13.00 3.05 -12.24
N TYR A 92 13.83 2.48 -13.12
CA TYR A 92 14.32 3.16 -14.31
C TYR A 92 13.26 3.30 -15.41
N GLU A 93 12.31 2.36 -15.52
CA GLU A 93 11.21 2.45 -16.48
C GLU A 93 10.19 3.53 -16.12
N VAL A 94 10.02 3.80 -14.81
CA VAL A 94 9.00 4.74 -14.30
C VAL A 94 9.54 6.17 -14.14
N CYS A 95 10.84 6.35 -13.91
CA CYS A 95 11.47 7.66 -13.60
C CYS A 95 12.15 8.30 -14.82
#